data_AF-A0A7W5VDY1-F1
#
_entry.id   AF-A0A7W5VDY1-F1
#
_cell.length_a   1.000
_cell.length_b   1.000
_cell.length_c   1.000
_cell.angle_alpha   90.00
_cell.angle_beta   90.00
_cell.angle_gamma   90.00
#
_symmetry.space_group_name_H-M   'P 1'
#
loop_
_entity.id
_entity.type
_entity.pdbx_description
1 polymer ?
#
loop_
_entity_poly.entity_id
_entity_poly.type
_entity_poly.pdbx_seq_one_letter_code
_entity_poly.pdbx_strand_id
1 'polypeptide(L)'
;MIDQMTLYPIADDVLIAPGGKVVIRTYGVGAAVPDGTVSYRTWVTGVRDQPRYWHWGHFEDAASGHRRVLEWLTGRGPQPVPAVA
;
A
#
# COMPACT_ATOMS: atom_id res chain seq x y z
N MET A 1 14.10 21.91 -3.04
CA MET A 1 13.32 21.64 -1.82
C MET A 1 12.84 20.20 -1.93
N ILE A 2 13.27 19.29 -1.04
CA ILE A 2 12.66 17.97 -0.97
C ILE A 2 11.28 18.20 -0.33
N ASP A 3 10.20 17.94 -1.07
CA ASP A 3 8.87 17.89 -0.50
C ASP A 3 8.90 16.94 0.70
N GLN A 4 8.75 17.50 1.91
CA GLN A 4 8.64 16.70 3.12
C GLN A 4 7.31 15.92 3.04
N MET A 5 7.41 14.64 2.69
CA MET A 5 6.30 13.70 2.81
C MET A 5 6.27 13.16 4.24
N THR A 6 5.13 13.34 4.91
CA THR A 6 4.89 12.68 6.20
C THR A 6 4.24 11.33 5.94
N LEU A 7 4.86 10.26 6.45
CA LEU A 7 4.33 8.89 6.38
C LEU A 7 3.62 8.52 7.68
N TYR A 8 2.35 8.15 7.57
CA TYR A 8 1.52 7.66 8.67
C TYR A 8 1.37 6.13 8.53
N PRO A 9 2.05 5.30 9.35
CA PRO A 9 1.96 3.85 9.24
C PRO A 9 0.54 3.37 9.56
N ILE A 10 0.02 2.48 8.71
CA ILE A 10 -1.29 1.86 8.88
C ILE A 10 -1.14 0.36 9.12
N ALA A 11 -0.43 -0.34 8.24
CA ALA A 11 -0.24 -1.78 8.31
C ALA A 11 1.05 -2.21 7.61
N ASP A 12 1.69 -3.27 8.11
CA ASP A 12 2.91 -3.87 7.55
C ASP A 12 2.82 -5.38 7.72
N ASP A 13 3.00 -6.12 6.63
CA ASP A 13 2.94 -7.58 6.58
C ASP A 13 4.06 -8.14 5.70
N VAL A 14 4.59 -9.30 6.09
CA VAL A 14 5.65 -10.00 5.36
C VAL A 14 5.20 -11.43 5.04
N LEU A 15 5.13 -11.74 3.76
CA LEU A 15 4.86 -13.09 3.26
C LEU A 15 6.16 -13.76 2.81
N ILE A 16 6.28 -15.05 3.08
CA ILE A 16 7.40 -15.87 2.62
C ILE A 16 6.91 -16.70 1.42
N ALA A 17 7.49 -16.47 0.25
CA ALA A 17 7.17 -17.17 -0.98
C ALA A 17 8.40 -17.95 -1.50
N PRO A 18 8.22 -18.95 -2.39
CA PRO A 18 9.33 -19.70 -2.99
C PRO A 18 10.38 -18.88 -3.77
N GLY A 19 10.17 -17.56 -3.94
CA GLY A 19 11.12 -16.63 -4.56
C GLY A 19 11.71 -15.58 -3.60
N GLY A 20 11.42 -15.66 -2.29
CA GLY A 20 11.90 -14.72 -1.29
C GLY A 20 10.79 -14.08 -0.47
N LYS A 21 11.11 -12.96 0.17
CA LYS A 21 10.18 -12.21 1.03
C LYS A 21 9.37 -11.23 0.18
N VAL A 22 8.06 -11.23 0.38
CA VAL A 22 7.15 -10.20 -0.12
C VAL A 22 6.78 -9.31 1.05
N VAL A 23 7.03 -8.01 0.94
CA VAL A 23 6.68 -7.03 1.98
C VAL A 23 5.51 -6.20 1.48
N ILE A 24 4.48 -6.08 2.30
CA ILE A 24 3.25 -5.34 2.01
C ILE A 24 3.13 -4.24 3.04
N ARG A 25 3.01 -3.00 2.57
CA ARG A 25 3.05 -1.83 3.43
C ARG A 25 1.97 -0.85 3.08
N THR A 26 1.22 -0.41 4.08
CA THR A 26 0.21 0.61 3.90
C THR A 26 0.52 1.84 4.75
N TYR A 27 0.52 3.00 4.10
CA TYR A 27 0.79 4.29 4.71
C TYR A 27 -0.19 5.34 4.27
N GLY A 28 -0.52 6.27 5.17
CA GLY A 28 -0.94 7.61 4.78
C GLY A 28 0.27 8.44 4.35
N VAL A 29 0.08 9.25 3.32
CA VAL A 29 1.05 10.14 2.71
C VAL A 29 0.43 11.53 2.69
N GLY A 30 0.83 12.36 3.64
CA GLY A 30 0.43 13.76 3.70
C GLY A 30 1.51 14.65 3.09
N ALA A 31 1.08 15.68 2.35
CA ALA A 31 1.94 16.82 2.05
C ALA A 31 2.12 17.66 3.32
N ALA A 32 3.31 18.22 3.56
CA ALA A 32 3.63 19.04 4.73
C ALA A 32 2.95 20.44 4.74
N VAL A 33 1.75 20.57 4.17
CA VAL A 33 0.96 21.80 4.14
C VAL A 33 -0.23 21.71 5.11
N PRO A 34 -0.69 22.83 5.71
CA PRO A 34 -1.71 22.83 6.77
C PRO A 34 -3.06 22.23 6.38
N ASP A 35 -3.44 22.28 5.10
CA ASP A 35 -4.64 21.66 4.53
C ASP A 35 -4.34 20.33 3.83
N GLY A 36 -3.21 19.69 4.18
CA GLY A 36 -2.63 18.57 3.45
C GLY A 36 -3.55 17.36 3.37
N THR A 37 -4.15 17.15 2.20
CA THR A 37 -4.87 15.91 1.88
C THR A 37 -3.93 14.72 2.04
N VAL A 38 -4.29 13.81 2.96
CA VAL A 38 -3.56 12.55 3.14
C VAL A 38 -4.04 11.58 2.07
N SER A 39 -3.13 11.20 1.17
CA SER A 39 -3.35 10.09 0.24
C SER A 39 -2.90 8.79 0.89
N TYR A 40 -3.64 7.71 0.74
CA TYR A 40 -3.23 6.43 1.34
C TYR A 40 -2.72 5.47 0.28
N ARG A 41 -1.70 4.70 0.64
CA ARG A 41 -0.87 3.97 -0.33
C ARG A 41 -0.55 2.58 0.20
N THR A 42 -0.84 1.54 -0.58
CA THR A 42 -0.32 0.18 -0.32
C THR A 42 0.77 -0.17 -1.32
N TRP A 43 1.94 -0.54 -0.82
CA TRP A 43 3.14 -0.88 -1.57
C TRP A 43 3.47 -2.35 -1.34
N VAL A 44 3.70 -3.08 -2.43
CA VAL A 44 4.11 -4.49 -2.37
C VAL A 44 5.46 -4.63 -3.07
N THR A 45 6.48 -5.05 -2.32
CA THR A 45 7.82 -5.32 -2.84
C THR A 45 8.10 -6.82 -2.82
N GLY A 46 8.95 -7.31 -3.75
CA GLY A 46 9.31 -8.73 -3.82
C GLY A 46 8.35 -9.59 -4.65
N VAL A 47 7.30 -9.00 -5.22
CA VAL A 47 6.52 -9.62 -6.30
C VAL A 47 7.32 -9.44 -7.60
N ARG A 48 7.72 -10.57 -8.21
CA ARG A 48 8.43 -10.72 -9.49
C ARG A 48 8.66 -9.40 -10.26
N ASP A 49 9.88 -8.88 -10.13
CA ASP A 49 10.52 -7.79 -10.90
C ASP A 49 9.81 -6.42 -10.97
N GLN A 50 8.58 -6.27 -10.46
CA GLN A 50 7.87 -4.98 -10.48
C GLN A 50 7.11 -4.74 -9.17
N PRO A 51 7.45 -3.67 -8.41
CA PRO A 51 6.68 -3.30 -7.24
C PRO A 51 5.24 -2.96 -7.67
N ARG A 52 4.26 -3.40 -6.87
CA ARG A 52 2.85 -3.09 -7.10
C ARG A 52 2.36 -2.05 -6.11
N TYR A 53 1.45 -1.22 -6.60
CA TYR A 53 0.99 -0.04 -5.89
C TYR A 53 -0.53 0.13 -5.99
N TRP A 54 -1.15 0.52 -4.88
CA TRP A 54 -2.55 0.93 -4.79
C TRP A 54 -2.67 2.26 -4.06
N HIS A 55 -3.60 3.10 -4.52
CA HIS A 55 -3.98 4.34 -3.86
C HIS A 55 -5.39 4.19 -3.26
N TRP A 56 -5.60 4.75 -2.08
CA TRP A 56 -6.89 4.79 -1.41
C TRP A 56 -7.21 6.23 -1.02
N GLY A 57 -8.48 6.63 -1.21
CA GLY A 57 -8.93 7.98 -0.91
C GLY A 57 -9.11 8.24 0.59
N HIS A 58 -9.41 7.19 1.36
CA HIS A 58 -9.72 7.28 2.79
C HIS A 58 -8.94 6.26 3.61
N PHE A 59 -8.83 6.50 4.92
CA PHE A 59 -8.09 5.64 5.84
C PHE A 59 -8.73 4.25 5.94
N GLU A 60 -10.06 4.20 6.01
CA GLU A 60 -10.85 2.97 6.13
C GLU A 60 -10.69 2.08 4.89
N ASP A 61 -10.63 2.72 3.71
CA ASP A 61 -10.35 2.06 2.44
C ASP A 61 -8.93 1.50 2.41
N ALA A 62 -7.96 2.23 2.98
CA ALA A 62 -6.58 1.78 3.05
C ALA A 62 -6.40 0.59 3.99
N ALA A 63 -7.02 0.64 5.18
CA ALA A 63 -6.99 -0.45 6.15
C ALA A 63 -7.65 -1.72 5.58
N SER A 64 -8.83 -1.58 4.96
CA SER A 64 -9.52 -2.70 4.31
C SER A 64 -8.79 -3.18 3.05
N GLY A 65 -8.23 -2.24 2.30
CA GLY A 65 -7.47 -2.47 1.08
C GLY A 65 -6.18 -3.26 1.32
N HIS A 66 -5.49 -3.01 2.44
CA HIS A 66 -4.34 -3.81 2.86
C HIS A 66 -4.70 -5.30 2.97
N ARG A 67 -5.79 -5.61 3.66
CA ARG A 67 -6.28 -6.98 3.79
C ARG A 67 -6.63 -7.60 2.44
N ARG A 68 -7.29 -6.85 1.54
CA ARG A 68 -7.61 -7.32 0.18
C ARG A 68 -6.35 -7.64 -0.62
N VAL A 69 -5.30 -6.84 -0.48
CA VAL A 69 -3.99 -7.09 -1.12
C VAL A 69 -3.38 -8.39 -0.61
N LEU A 70 -3.40 -8.64 0.71
CA LEU A 70 -2.92 -9.91 1.29
C LEU A 70 -3.72 -11.12 0.80
N GLU A 71 -5.05 -11.01 0.81
CA GLU A 71 -5.93 -12.08 0.32
C GLU A 71 -5.68 -12.39 -1.15
N TRP A 72 -5.49 -11.37 -1.99
CA TRP A 72 -5.12 -11.57 -3.39
C TRP A 72 -3.74 -12.22 -3.57
N LEU A 73 -2.71 -11.75 -2.86
CA LEU A 73 -1.35 -12.31 -2.94
C LEU A 73 -1.29 -13.78 -2.48
N THR A 74 -2.21 -14.17 -1.60
CA THR A 74 -2.34 -15.55 -1.10
C THR A 74 -3.35 -16.40 -1.89
N GLY A 75 -3.92 -15.86 -2.97
CA GLY A 75 -4.87 -16.56 -3.84
C GLY A 75 -6.26 -16.78 -3.22
N ARG A 76 -6.59 -16.06 -2.13
CA ARG A 76 -7.85 -16.17 -1.39
C ARG A 76 -8.90 -15.13 -1.81
N GLY A 77 -8.50 -14.10 -2.56
CA GLY A 77 -9.36 -12.98 -2.91
C GLY A 77 -9.12 -12.44 -4.33
N PRO A 78 -10.06 -11.62 -4.85
CA PRO A 78 -9.93 -10.99 -6.15
C PRO A 78 -8.80 -9.94 -6.14
N GLN A 79 -8.24 -9.66 -7.32
CA GLN A 79 -7.27 -8.57 -7.46
C GLN A 79 -7.89 -7.23 -7.07
N PRO A 80 -7.32 -6.48 -6.12
CA PRO A 80 -7.80 -5.15 -5.80
C PRO A 80 -7.57 -4.23 -7.01
N VAL A 81 -8.57 -3.41 -7.33
CA VAL A 81 -8.51 -2.48 -8.46
C VAL A 81 -7.30 -1.55 -8.27
N PRO A 82 -6.31 -1.58 -9.19
CA PRO A 82 -5.20 -0.65 -9.12
C PRO A 82 -5.72 0.77 -9.26
N ALA A 83 -5.09 1.72 -8.56
CA ALA A 83 -5.39 3.11 -8.81
C ALA A 83 -4.89 3.50 -10.21
N VAL A 84 -5.77 4.10 -11.01
CA VAL A 84 -5.38 4.76 -12.25
C VAL A 84 -4.49 5.95 -11.85
N ALA A 85 -3.27 5.98 -12.38
CA ALA A 85 -2.30 7.04 -12.13
C ALA A 85 -2.75 8.39 -12.70
#